data_AF-A0A2U1V0Y1-F1
#
_entry.id   AF-A0A2U1V0Y1-F1
#
_cell.length_a   1.000
_cell.length_b   1.000
_cell.length_c   1.000
_cell.angle_alpha   90.00
_cell.angle_beta   90.00
_cell.angle_gamma   90.00
#
_symmetry.space_group_name_H-M   'P 1'
#
loop_
_entity.id
_entity.type
_entity.pdbx_description
1 polymer ?
#
loop_
_entity_poly.entity_id
_entity_poly.type
_entity_poly.pdbx_seq_one_letter_code
_entity_poly.pdbx_strand_id
1 'polypeptide(L)'
;MSDTQQKAQEVYIAGLRNQHGVEKQAIQLLERQVGRLENYPEMEARMRAHIAESEQQALRIEEMLASFNTSHSTVKDTVLQFMGNMAALAHAPASDEVVKNSFANYAFEHYEIASYKSLLTLAELVGHQAGLSALRQSLQEEEAMAQWIDEHLGPTTLTYVQRAAQGYTAGV
;
A
#
# COMPACT_ATOMS: atom_id res chain seq x y z
N MET A 1 -2.02 31.29 14.15
CA MET A 1 -1.39 29.96 14.25
C MET A 1 0.09 30.19 14.51
N SER A 2 0.75 29.37 15.33
CA SER A 2 2.22 29.47 15.49
C SER A 2 2.94 28.95 14.24
N ASP A 3 4.19 29.36 14.02
CA ASP A 3 5.02 28.85 12.92
C ASP A 3 5.09 27.33 12.92
N THR A 4 5.16 26.72 14.11
CA THR A 4 5.13 25.26 14.29
C THR A 4 3.82 24.64 13.82
N GLN A 5 2.68 25.27 14.11
CA GLN A 5 1.37 24.74 13.73
C GLN A 5 1.11 24.87 12.22
N GLN A 6 1.55 25.98 11.62
CA GLN A 6 1.55 26.13 10.17
C GLN A 6 2.42 25.07 9.52
N LYS A 7 3.63 24.84 10.06
CA LYS A 7 4.53 23.82 9.53
C LYS A 7 3.96 22.41 9.65
N ALA A 8 3.33 22.09 10.78
CA ALA A 8 2.66 20.81 10.98
C ALA A 8 1.55 20.58 9.95
N GLN A 9 0.75 21.60 9.63
CA GLN A 9 -0.29 21.51 8.61
C GLN A 9 0.29 21.29 7.20
N GLU A 10 1.35 22.00 6.83
CA GLU A 10 2.05 21.75 5.56
C GLU A 10 2.55 20.30 5.44
N VAL A 11 3.18 19.80 6.51
CA VAL A 11 3.70 18.42 6.57
C VAL A 11 2.57 17.41 6.51
N TYR A 12 1.46 17.65 7.21
CA TYR A 12 0.28 16.80 7.17
C TYR A 12 -0.33 16.70 5.77
N ILE A 13 -0.56 17.83 5.12
CA ILE A 13 -1.11 17.87 3.75
C ILE A 13 -0.16 17.19 2.77
N ALA A 14 1.15 17.42 2.87
CA ALA A 14 2.14 16.74 2.05
C ALA A 14 2.14 15.22 2.30
N GLY A 15 2.02 14.79 3.56
CA GLY A 15 1.91 13.39 3.95
C GLY A 15 0.67 12.73 3.34
N LEU A 16 -0.50 13.37 3.42
CA LEU A 16 -1.75 12.87 2.82
C LEU A 16 -1.59 12.68 1.31
N ARG A 17 -1.01 13.65 0.60
CA ARG A 17 -0.74 13.53 -0.84
C ARG A 17 0.22 12.40 -1.17
N ASN A 18 1.26 12.23 -0.36
CA ASN A 18 2.22 11.16 -0.55
C ASN A 18 1.54 9.80 -0.35
N GLN A 19 0.77 9.62 0.74
CA GLN A 19 0.04 8.38 0.99
C GLN A 19 -0.96 8.09 -0.13
N HIS A 20 -1.71 9.09 -0.61
CA HIS A 20 -2.58 8.91 -1.78
C HIS A 20 -1.83 8.39 -3.02
N GLY A 21 -0.64 8.93 -3.28
CA GLY A 21 0.23 8.44 -4.34
C GLY A 21 0.75 7.02 -4.09
N VAL A 22 0.92 6.62 -2.83
CA VAL A 22 1.28 5.25 -2.45
C VAL A 22 0.12 4.29 -2.72
N GLU A 23 -1.10 4.62 -2.28
CA GLU A 23 -2.31 3.82 -2.53
C GLU A 23 -2.52 3.54 -4.02
N LYS A 24 -2.43 4.58 -4.87
CA LYS A 24 -2.60 4.44 -6.32
C LYS A 24 -1.54 3.52 -6.94
N GLN A 25 -0.34 3.49 -6.38
CA GLN A 25 0.73 2.62 -6.85
C GLN A 25 0.56 1.18 -6.33
N ALA A 26 0.07 1.01 -5.10
CA ALA A 26 -0.31 -0.29 -4.53
C ALA A 26 -1.35 -0.96 -5.43
N ILE A 27 -2.44 -0.25 -5.75
CA ILE A 27 -3.51 -0.71 -6.64
C ILE A 27 -2.95 -1.20 -7.97
N GLN A 28 -2.18 -0.36 -8.67
CA GLN A 28 -1.59 -0.73 -9.97
C GLN A 28 -0.65 -1.93 -9.86
N LEU A 29 0.09 -2.05 -8.76
CA LEU A 29 0.98 -3.17 -8.50
C LEU A 29 0.20 -4.47 -8.33
N LEU A 30 -0.80 -4.45 -7.46
CA LEU A 30 -1.63 -5.60 -7.13
C LEU A 30 -2.46 -6.05 -8.34
N GLU A 31 -3.06 -5.13 -9.11
CA GLU A 31 -3.81 -5.46 -10.33
C GLU A 31 -2.95 -6.23 -11.34
N ARG A 32 -1.70 -5.80 -11.53
CA ARG A 32 -0.75 -6.48 -12.42
C ARG A 32 -0.34 -7.85 -11.89
N GLN A 33 -0.08 -7.97 -10.59
CA GLN A 33 0.26 -9.25 -9.97
C GLN A 33 -0.91 -10.23 -10.08
N VAL A 34 -2.14 -9.80 -9.78
CA VAL A 34 -3.37 -10.58 -9.93
C VAL A 34 -3.58 -11.03 -11.38
N GLY A 35 -3.30 -10.16 -12.36
CA GLY A 35 -3.42 -10.51 -13.78
C GLY A 35 -2.45 -11.59 -14.27
N ARG A 36 -1.36 -11.85 -13.53
CA ARG A 36 -0.33 -12.86 -13.86
C ARG A 36 -0.32 -14.06 -12.91
N LEU A 37 -1.04 -13.97 -11.79
CA LEU A 37 -1.08 -15.00 -10.76
C LEU A 37 -1.86 -16.20 -11.27
N GLU A 38 -1.23 -17.38 -11.26
CA GLU A 38 -1.88 -18.63 -11.67
C GLU A 38 -1.84 -19.66 -10.55
N ASN A 39 -2.93 -20.42 -10.41
CA ASN A 39 -3.05 -21.52 -9.47
C ASN A 39 -3.04 -21.11 -7.97
N TYR A 40 -3.07 -19.83 -7.60
CA TYR A 40 -3.15 -19.38 -6.18
C TYR A 40 -4.49 -18.67 -5.89
N PRO A 41 -5.63 -19.39 -5.88
CA PRO A 41 -6.96 -18.76 -5.81
C PRO A 41 -7.21 -18.00 -4.50
N GLU A 42 -6.68 -18.48 -3.38
CA GLU A 42 -6.82 -17.81 -2.08
C GLU A 42 -6.05 -16.48 -2.04
N MET A 43 -4.81 -16.48 -2.53
CA MET A 43 -4.00 -15.28 -2.68
C MET A 43 -4.66 -14.29 -3.64
N GLU A 44 -5.14 -14.76 -4.80
CA GLU A 44 -5.85 -13.92 -5.76
C GLU A 44 -7.06 -13.23 -5.12
N ALA A 45 -7.89 -14.00 -4.40
CA ALA A 45 -9.06 -13.46 -3.72
C ALA A 45 -8.68 -12.41 -2.67
N ARG A 46 -7.65 -12.67 -1.85
CA ARG A 46 -7.18 -11.70 -0.85
C ARG A 46 -6.65 -10.42 -1.49
N MET A 47 -5.87 -10.54 -2.56
CA MET A 47 -5.32 -9.38 -3.28
C MET A 47 -6.40 -8.55 -3.94
N ARG A 48 -7.44 -9.17 -4.53
CA ARG A 48 -8.60 -8.44 -5.06
C ARG A 48 -9.39 -7.72 -3.97
N ALA A 49 -9.57 -8.35 -2.82
CA ALA A 49 -10.16 -7.68 -1.66
C ALA A 49 -9.31 -6.49 -1.22
N HIS A 50 -7.98 -6.65 -1.19
CA HIS A 50 -7.08 -5.58 -0.80
C HIS A 50 -7.04 -4.42 -1.80
N ILE A 51 -7.10 -4.68 -3.11
CA ILE A 51 -7.26 -3.63 -4.12
C ILE A 51 -8.49 -2.77 -3.82
N ALA A 52 -9.62 -3.39 -3.48
CA ALA A 52 -10.84 -2.66 -3.13
C ALA A 52 -10.69 -1.88 -1.81
N GLU A 53 -9.97 -2.42 -0.82
CA GLU A 53 -9.59 -1.70 0.41
C GLU A 53 -8.78 -0.44 0.06
N SER A 54 -7.69 -0.59 -0.71
CA SER A 54 -6.82 0.52 -1.15
C SER A 54 -7.54 1.59 -1.98
N GLU A 55 -8.51 1.20 -2.81
CA GLU A 55 -9.37 2.15 -3.51
C GLU A 55 -10.19 3.00 -2.54
N GLN A 56 -10.77 2.39 -1.49
CA GLN A 56 -11.50 3.13 -0.46
C GLN A 56 -10.57 4.00 0.39
N GLN A 57 -9.36 3.54 0.69
CA GLN A 57 -8.36 4.30 1.42
C GLN A 57 -7.94 5.55 0.63
N ALA A 58 -7.70 5.42 -0.67
CA ALA A 58 -7.42 6.56 -1.54
C ALA A 58 -8.57 7.58 -1.54
N LEU A 59 -9.83 7.13 -1.60
CA LEU A 59 -11.01 8.00 -1.53
C LEU A 59 -11.09 8.75 -0.19
N ARG A 60 -10.87 8.06 0.93
CA ARG A 60 -10.81 8.71 2.27
C ARG A 60 -9.77 9.82 2.30
N ILE A 61 -8.59 9.60 1.69
CA ILE A 61 -7.54 10.60 1.62
C ILE A 61 -7.94 11.78 0.72
N GLU A 62 -8.59 11.53 -0.42
CA GLU A 62 -9.12 12.59 -1.29
C GLU A 62 -10.13 13.47 -0.55
N GLU A 63 -11.05 12.87 0.21
CA GLU A 63 -12.02 13.59 1.05
C GLU A 63 -11.33 14.45 2.13
N MET A 64 -10.32 13.89 2.80
CA MET A 64 -9.51 14.65 3.77
C MET A 64 -8.79 15.83 3.12
N LEU A 65 -8.18 15.63 1.95
CA LEU A 65 -7.49 16.69 1.21
C LEU A 65 -8.44 17.80 0.74
N ALA A 66 -9.66 17.45 0.34
CA ALA A 66 -10.69 18.42 -0.04
C ALA A 66 -11.04 19.39 1.10
N SER A 67 -11.00 18.93 2.36
CA SER A 67 -11.28 19.77 3.53
C SER A 67 -10.27 20.91 3.73
N PHE A 68 -9.06 20.80 3.17
CA PHE A 68 -8.00 21.79 3.31
C PHE A 68 -7.97 22.84 2.19
N ASN A 69 -8.96 22.84 1.27
CA ASN A 69 -9.03 23.77 0.12
C ASN A 69 -7.72 23.86 -0.68
N THR A 70 -6.93 22.80 -0.67
CA THR A 70 -5.65 22.86 -1.36
C THR A 70 -5.86 22.69 -2.85
N SER A 71 -5.47 23.68 -3.64
CA SER A 71 -5.32 23.50 -5.08
C SER A 71 -4.29 22.39 -5.34
N HIS A 72 -4.50 21.65 -6.43
CA HIS A 72 -3.64 20.56 -6.89
C HIS A 72 -2.15 20.96 -6.82
N SER A 73 -1.46 20.53 -5.76
CA SER A 73 -0.01 20.62 -5.66
C SER A 73 0.53 19.22 -5.92
N THR A 74 1.43 19.18 -6.90
CA THR A 74 2.15 18.03 -7.41
C THR A 74 2.73 17.19 -6.27
N VAL A 75 2.37 15.91 -6.23
CA VAL A 75 3.06 14.90 -5.43
C VAL A 75 4.55 14.98 -5.76
N LYS A 76 5.40 15.09 -4.73
CA LYS A 76 6.85 15.25 -4.93
C LYS A 76 7.44 13.97 -5.54
N ASP A 77 8.24 14.14 -6.59
CA ASP A 77 8.84 13.09 -7.44
C ASP A 77 9.59 11.95 -6.70
N THR A 78 9.94 12.13 -5.42
CA THR A 78 10.76 11.18 -4.65
C THR A 78 10.03 9.91 -4.22
N VAL A 79 8.73 10.00 -3.87
CA VAL A 79 7.94 8.80 -3.51
C VAL A 79 7.69 7.94 -4.76
N LEU A 80 7.36 8.60 -5.89
CA LEU A 80 7.22 7.97 -7.20
C LEU A 80 8.50 7.23 -7.62
N GLN A 81 9.68 7.80 -7.35
CA GLN A 81 10.95 7.15 -7.68
C GLN A 81 11.24 5.91 -6.82
N PHE A 82 10.97 5.96 -5.52
CA PHE A 82 11.15 4.80 -4.63
C PHE A 82 10.22 3.64 -5.03
N MET A 83 8.95 3.96 -5.27
CA MET A 83 7.95 2.99 -5.69
C MET A 83 8.19 2.48 -7.12
N GLY A 84 8.69 3.31 -8.03
CA GLY A 84 9.12 2.89 -9.36
C GLY A 84 10.25 1.85 -9.32
N ASN A 85 11.19 1.97 -8.37
CA ASN A 85 12.25 0.98 -8.18
C ASN A 85 11.72 -0.33 -7.55
N MET A 86 10.77 -0.25 -6.63
CA MET A 86 10.09 -1.43 -6.06
C MET A 86 9.28 -2.17 -7.12
N ALA A 87 8.54 -1.44 -7.96
CA ALA A 87 7.84 -2.00 -9.11
C ALA A 87 8.83 -2.65 -10.09
N ALA A 88 9.97 -2.02 -10.41
CA ALA A 88 10.94 -2.64 -11.30
C ALA A 88 11.49 -3.99 -10.78
N LEU A 89 11.61 -4.15 -9.46
CA LEU A 89 12.02 -5.42 -8.82
C LEU A 89 10.91 -6.47 -8.79
N ALA A 90 9.64 -6.06 -8.64
CA ALA A 90 8.48 -6.95 -8.67
C ALA A 90 8.14 -7.48 -10.08
N HIS A 91 8.58 -6.81 -11.15
CA HIS A 91 8.21 -7.16 -12.53
C HIS A 91 9.31 -7.88 -13.31
N ALA A 92 10.44 -8.18 -12.69
CA ALA A 92 11.47 -8.97 -13.35
C ALA A 92 10.91 -10.39 -13.56
N PRO A 93 10.76 -10.88 -14.82
CA PRO A 93 10.28 -12.23 -15.07
C PRO A 93 11.18 -13.23 -14.35
N ALA A 94 10.62 -13.95 -13.38
CA ALA A 94 11.38 -14.87 -12.57
C ALA A 94 10.53 -16.09 -12.26
N SER A 95 11.16 -17.26 -12.21
CA SER A 95 10.46 -18.51 -11.89
C SER A 95 9.88 -18.51 -10.47
N ASP A 96 10.35 -17.64 -9.58
CA ASP A 96 9.94 -17.47 -8.17
C ASP A 96 9.13 -16.18 -7.93
N GLU A 97 8.51 -15.64 -8.98
CA GLU A 97 7.79 -14.36 -8.95
C GLU A 97 6.75 -14.27 -7.82
N VAL A 98 5.97 -15.32 -7.55
CA VAL A 98 4.98 -15.33 -6.46
C VAL A 98 5.60 -15.08 -5.07
N VAL A 99 6.80 -15.63 -4.82
CA VAL A 99 7.50 -15.50 -3.55
C VAL A 99 8.09 -14.09 -3.43
N LYS A 100 8.71 -13.58 -4.49
CA LYS A 100 9.26 -12.23 -4.54
C LYS A 100 8.18 -11.16 -4.42
N ASN A 101 7.04 -11.36 -5.06
CA ASN A 101 5.87 -10.48 -4.92
C ASN A 101 5.35 -10.48 -3.49
N SER A 102 5.32 -11.64 -2.82
CA SER A 102 4.94 -11.71 -1.40
C SER A 102 5.89 -10.89 -0.51
N PHE A 103 7.20 -10.91 -0.78
CA PHE A 103 8.16 -10.06 -0.06
C PHE A 103 7.94 -8.58 -0.33
N ALA A 104 7.74 -8.21 -1.59
CA ALA A 104 7.53 -6.84 -2.01
C ALA A 104 6.25 -6.27 -1.38
N ASN A 105 5.15 -7.03 -1.44
CA ASN A 105 3.88 -6.64 -0.84
C ASN A 105 4.03 -6.47 0.67
N TYR A 106 4.67 -7.43 1.37
CA TYR A 106 4.88 -7.29 2.82
C TYR A 106 5.67 -6.03 3.20
N ALA A 107 6.71 -5.70 2.46
CA ALA A 107 7.46 -4.47 2.66
C ALA A 107 6.62 -3.21 2.37
N PHE A 108 5.72 -3.29 1.38
CA PHE A 108 4.80 -2.22 1.02
C PHE A 108 3.79 -1.97 2.15
N GLU A 109 3.14 -3.01 2.67
CA GLU A 109 2.20 -2.90 3.79
C GLU A 109 2.84 -2.21 5.01
N HIS A 110 4.07 -2.61 5.37
CA HIS A 110 4.77 -2.01 6.50
C HIS A 110 5.15 -0.54 6.27
N TYR A 111 5.40 -0.14 5.03
CA TYR A 111 5.57 1.28 4.69
C TYR A 111 4.27 2.06 4.93
N GLU A 112 3.14 1.52 4.46
CA GLU A 112 1.82 2.15 4.62
C GLU A 112 1.41 2.25 6.09
N ILE A 113 1.59 1.17 6.86
CA ILE A 113 1.39 1.16 8.32
C ILE A 113 2.18 2.29 8.99
N ALA A 114 3.46 2.45 8.64
CA ALA A 114 4.29 3.51 9.20
C ALA A 114 3.81 4.92 8.78
N SER A 115 3.40 5.07 7.52
CA SER A 115 2.86 6.31 6.98
C SER A 115 1.55 6.71 7.66
N TYR A 116 0.60 5.79 7.81
CA TYR A 116 -0.66 6.03 8.52
C TYR A 116 -0.46 6.38 9.99
N LYS A 117 0.47 5.71 10.70
CA LYS A 117 0.84 6.08 12.09
C LYS A 117 1.39 7.50 12.19
N SER A 118 2.21 7.91 11.23
CA SER A 118 2.71 9.29 11.12
C SER A 118 1.57 10.28 10.85
N LEU A 119 0.67 9.96 9.91
CA LEU A 119 -0.49 10.79 9.57
C LEU A 119 -1.47 10.96 10.74
N LEU A 120 -1.70 9.92 11.54
CA LEU A 120 -2.50 10.02 12.76
C LEU A 120 -1.90 11.02 13.74
N THR A 121 -0.59 10.93 13.98
CA THR A 121 0.13 11.87 14.87
C THR A 121 0.01 13.30 14.36
N LEU A 122 0.16 13.52 13.05
CA LEU A 122 0.03 14.84 12.43
C LEU A 122 -1.41 15.35 12.48
N ALA A 123 -2.41 14.50 12.23
CA ALA A 123 -3.82 14.85 12.31
C ALA A 123 -4.21 15.33 13.71
N GLU A 124 -3.73 14.65 14.76
CA GLU A 124 -3.90 15.09 16.15
C GLU A 124 -3.24 16.44 16.40
N LEU A 125 -2.00 16.63 15.94
CA LEU A 125 -1.24 17.87 16.11
C LEU A 125 -1.89 19.09 15.44
N VAL A 126 -2.51 18.91 14.27
CA VAL A 126 -3.20 19.99 13.54
C VAL A 126 -4.67 20.13 13.94
N GLY A 127 -5.17 19.27 14.82
CA GLY A 127 -6.55 19.29 15.30
C GLY A 127 -7.59 18.78 14.27
N HIS A 128 -7.17 18.00 13.27
CA HIS A 128 -8.06 17.46 12.25
C HIS A 128 -8.79 16.20 12.74
N GLN A 129 -9.74 16.39 13.65
CA GLN A 129 -10.48 15.30 14.29
C GLN A 129 -11.31 14.47 13.30
N ALA A 130 -11.86 15.11 12.26
CA ALA A 130 -12.66 14.43 11.24
C ALA A 130 -11.87 13.35 10.48
N GLY A 131 -10.56 13.54 10.26
CA GLY A 131 -9.72 12.59 9.56
C GLY A 131 -9.24 11.40 10.40
N LEU A 132 -9.32 11.47 11.74
CA LEU A 132 -8.76 10.43 12.61
C LEU A 132 -9.43 9.07 12.44
N SER A 133 -10.76 9.04 12.30
CA SER A 133 -11.48 7.79 12.11
C SER A 133 -11.10 7.13 10.78
N ALA A 134 -11.00 7.92 9.71
CA ALA A 134 -10.64 7.42 8.38
C ALA A 134 -9.21 6.86 8.35
N LEU A 135 -8.24 7.58 8.94
CA LEU A 135 -6.85 7.13 9.04
C LEU A 135 -6.69 5.87 9.90
N ARG A 136 -7.45 5.75 11.00
CA ARG A 136 -7.44 4.54 11.84
C ARG A 136 -8.03 3.34 11.11
N GLN A 137 -9.08 3.55 10.32
CA GLN A 137 -9.67 2.49 9.52
C GLN A 137 -8.69 1.97 8.47
N SER A 138 -8.06 2.86 7.69
CA SER A 138 -7.03 2.44 6.72
C SER A 138 -5.88 1.71 7.39
N LEU A 139 -5.37 2.23 8.52
CA LEU A 139 -4.32 1.56 9.29
C LEU A 139 -4.69 0.11 9.69
N GLN A 140 -5.93 -0.12 10.12
CA GLN A 140 -6.40 -1.46 10.49
C GLN A 140 -6.47 -2.40 9.28
N GLU A 141 -6.86 -1.88 8.13
CA GLU A 141 -6.89 -2.64 6.87
C GLU A 141 -5.46 -3.06 6.45
N GLU A 142 -4.47 -2.16 6.55
CA GLU A 142 -3.07 -2.51 6.21
C GLU A 142 -2.45 -3.48 7.22
N GLU A 143 -2.73 -3.27 8.52
CA GLU A 143 -2.27 -4.20 9.56
C GLU A 143 -2.86 -5.60 9.34
N ALA A 144 -4.11 -5.70 8.88
CA ALA A 144 -4.73 -6.98 8.53
C ALA A 144 -4.14 -7.60 7.26
N MET A 145 -3.78 -6.80 6.25
CA MET A 145 -3.08 -7.30 5.06
C MET A 145 -1.67 -7.79 5.40
N ALA A 146 -0.89 -6.99 6.14
CA ALA A 146 0.44 -7.38 6.60
C ALA A 146 0.39 -8.69 7.41
N GLN A 147 -0.54 -8.81 8.34
CA GLN A 147 -0.73 -10.04 9.12
C GLN A 147 -1.08 -11.22 8.22
N TRP A 148 -1.99 -11.04 7.26
CA TRP A 148 -2.33 -12.09 6.32
C TRP A 148 -1.11 -12.56 5.52
N ILE A 149 -0.29 -11.64 5.02
CA ILE A 149 0.94 -11.99 4.29
C ILE A 149 1.90 -12.76 5.21
N ASP A 150 2.11 -12.32 6.44
CA ASP A 150 2.99 -12.97 7.42
C ASP A 150 2.57 -14.43 7.65
N GLU A 151 1.28 -14.67 7.86
CA GLU A 151 0.71 -16.01 8.08
C GLU A 151 0.80 -16.91 6.82
N HIS A 152 0.76 -16.33 5.62
CA HIS A 152 0.73 -17.06 4.35
C HIS A 152 2.07 -17.14 3.63
N LEU A 153 3.11 -16.43 4.09
CA LEU A 153 4.41 -16.39 3.44
C LEU A 153 5.09 -17.76 3.41
N GLY A 154 5.10 -18.45 4.56
CA GLY A 154 5.60 -19.82 4.69
C GLY A 154 4.84 -20.80 3.79
N PRO A 155 3.49 -20.90 3.92
CA PRO A 155 2.66 -21.74 3.06
C PRO A 155 2.82 -21.47 1.55
N THR A 156 2.92 -20.21 1.15
CA THR A 156 3.15 -19.79 -0.24
C THR A 156 4.49 -20.30 -0.74
N THR A 157 5.55 -20.13 0.06
CA THR A 157 6.89 -20.61 -0.29
C THR A 157 6.92 -22.14 -0.47
N LEU A 158 6.26 -22.88 0.42
CA LEU A 158 6.18 -24.34 0.31
C LEU A 158 5.39 -24.78 -0.92
N THR A 159 4.26 -24.13 -1.18
CA THR A 159 3.41 -24.40 -2.35
C THR A 159 4.16 -24.13 -3.65
N TYR A 160 4.92 -23.03 -3.69
CA TYR A 160 5.80 -22.70 -4.80
C TYR A 160 6.80 -23.82 -5.10
N VAL A 161 7.54 -24.30 -4.09
CA VAL A 161 8.52 -25.38 -4.26
C VAL A 161 7.86 -26.68 -4.74
N GLN A 162 6.72 -27.05 -4.17
CA GLN A 162 5.97 -28.25 -4.57
C GLN A 162 5.53 -28.19 -6.03
N ARG A 163 5.05 -27.03 -6.49
CA ARG A 163 4.60 -26.81 -7.87
C ARG A 163 5.75 -26.77 -8.86
N ALA A 164 6.84 -26.08 -8.50
CA ALA A 164 8.05 -26.05 -9.31
C ALA A 164 8.61 -27.48 -9.52
N ALA A 165 8.59 -28.32 -8.48
CA ALA A 165 8.98 -29.73 -8.60
C ALA A 165 8.08 -30.56 -9.52
N GLN A 166 6.84 -30.14 -9.74
CA GLN A 166 5.86 -30.78 -10.64
C GLN A 166 5.84 -30.17 -12.05
N GLY A 167 6.69 -29.19 -12.34
CA GLY A 167 6.77 -28.52 -13.64
C GLY A 167 5.70 -27.44 -13.87
N TYR A 168 4.94 -27.06 -12.82
CA TYR A 168 4.00 -25.94 -12.90
C TYR A 168 4.73 -24.60 -12.72
N THR A 169 4.34 -23.61 -13.51
CA THR A 169 4.78 -22.22 -13.34
C THR A 169 3.96 -21.53 -12.25
N ALA A 170 4.59 -20.60 -11.52
CA ALA A 170 3.91 -19.79 -10.50
C ALA A 170 3.23 -18.53 -11.06
N GLY A 171 3.37 -18.31 -12.37
CA GLY A 171 2.86 -17.21 -13.19
C GLY A 171 3.54 -17.29 -14.56
N VAL A 172 2.88 -16.75 -15.61
CA VAL A 172 3.39 -16.71 -17.00
C VAL A 172 4.25 -15.47 -17.23
#